data_AF-A0A520JLK7-F1
#
_entry.id   AF-A0A520JLK7-F1
#
_cell.length_a   1.000
_cell.length_b   1.000
_cell.length_c   1.000
_cell.angle_alpha   90.00
_cell.angle_beta   90.00
_cell.angle_gamma   90.00
#
_symmetry.space_group_name_H-M   'P 1'
#
loop_
_entity.id
_entity.type
_entity.pdbx_description
1 polymer ?
#
loop_
_entity_poly.entity_id
_entity_poly.type
_entity_poly.pdbx_seq_one_letter_code
_entity_poly.pdbx_strand_id
1 'polypeptide(L)'
;MIATARTPLALARLHDLLAGRATLVGAAIRQPTRWAIVRRLIAVGAPDAAALFAAEQRLDLSSEAVKDAFVARAATPDRSVKTSYFSRYFDDAALNEAWASESLGAFNTIEEAALTLPFLRPALDRLEWIRQNRRIFFLPAWIDAFVSGQRDPAALQVVDGFLDAHPALPIDVRRKVLTARDELALTVRIRAATFEGRASSSE
;
A
#
# COMPACT_ATOMS: atom_id res chain seq x y z
N MET A 1 -11.69 -2.49 -8.75
CA MET A 1 -12.85 -2.14 -7.88
C MET A 1 -12.70 -2.63 -6.44
N ILE A 2 -12.10 -3.79 -6.14
CA ILE A 2 -11.91 -4.25 -4.74
C ILE A 2 -11.03 -3.28 -3.94
N ALA A 3 -9.89 -2.85 -4.51
CA ALA A 3 -8.89 -2.03 -3.82
C ALA A 3 -9.42 -0.68 -3.26
N THR A 4 -10.53 -0.16 -3.78
CA THR A 4 -11.10 1.14 -3.39
C THR A 4 -12.42 1.02 -2.61
N ALA A 5 -12.90 -0.20 -2.34
CA ALA A 5 -14.16 -0.42 -1.64
C ALA A 5 -14.09 0.08 -0.19
N ARG A 6 -14.89 1.09 0.16
CA ARG A 6 -14.88 1.70 1.51
C ARG A 6 -16.26 2.03 2.08
N THR A 7 -17.32 1.93 1.28
CA THR A 7 -18.67 2.20 1.74
C THR A 7 -19.28 0.94 2.37
N PRO A 8 -20.21 1.06 3.32
CA PRO A 8 -20.86 -0.09 3.93
C PRO A 8 -21.44 -1.08 2.89
N LEU A 9 -22.09 -0.57 1.84
CA LEU A 9 -22.61 -1.39 0.74
C LEU A 9 -21.50 -2.14 0.00
N ALA A 10 -20.39 -1.48 -0.31
CA ALA A 10 -19.28 -2.11 -1.01
C ALA A 10 -18.63 -3.19 -0.14
N LEU A 11 -18.41 -2.92 1.15
CA LEU A 11 -17.86 -3.89 2.09
C LEU A 11 -18.81 -5.08 2.28
N ALA A 12 -20.12 -4.87 2.41
CA ALA A 12 -21.09 -5.95 2.49
C ALA A 12 -21.01 -6.89 1.28
N ARG A 13 -20.92 -6.33 0.06
CA ARG A 13 -20.73 -7.13 -1.17
C ARG A 13 -19.44 -7.94 -1.15
N LEU A 14 -18.36 -7.41 -0.60
CA LEU A 14 -17.11 -8.13 -0.44
C LEU A 14 -17.27 -9.35 0.50
N HIS A 15 -18.01 -9.19 1.61
CA HIS A 15 -18.32 -10.30 2.51
C HIS A 15 -19.19 -11.37 1.84
N ASP A 16 -20.20 -10.95 1.06
CA ASP A 16 -21.06 -11.89 0.33
C ASP A 16 -20.28 -12.71 -0.71
N LEU A 17 -19.33 -12.09 -1.41
CA LEU A 17 -18.44 -12.79 -2.33
C LEU A 17 -17.54 -13.79 -1.60
N LEU A 18 -16.96 -13.41 -0.45
CA LEU A 18 -16.12 -14.31 0.34
C LEU A 18 -16.92 -15.51 0.90
N ALA A 19 -18.15 -15.27 1.33
CA ALA A 19 -19.05 -16.28 1.87
C ALA A 19 -19.75 -17.14 0.80
N GLY A 20 -19.52 -16.88 -0.49
CA GLY A 20 -20.19 -17.58 -1.59
C GLY A 20 -21.68 -17.25 -1.73
N ARG A 21 -22.18 -16.20 -1.06
CA ARG A 21 -23.55 -15.70 -1.20
C ARG A 21 -23.75 -14.82 -2.43
N ALA A 22 -22.65 -14.37 -3.04
CA ALA A 22 -22.63 -13.66 -4.31
C ALA A 22 -21.59 -14.27 -5.25
N THR A 23 -21.79 -14.09 -6.56
CA THR A 23 -20.87 -14.54 -7.61
C THR A 23 -20.37 -13.37 -8.43
N LEU A 24 -19.26 -13.58 -9.15
CA LEU A 24 -18.72 -12.64 -10.11
C LEU A 24 -18.81 -13.25 -11.51
N VAL A 25 -19.59 -12.63 -12.40
CA VAL A 25 -19.85 -13.15 -13.77
C VAL A 25 -20.38 -14.60 -13.73
N GLY A 26 -21.29 -14.89 -12.79
CA GLY A 26 -21.91 -16.21 -12.65
C GLY A 26 -21.02 -17.29 -12.04
N ALA A 27 -19.79 -16.97 -11.62
CA ALA A 27 -18.86 -17.93 -11.00
C ALA A 27 -18.42 -17.49 -9.60
N ALA A 28 -18.03 -18.47 -8.78
CA ALA A 28 -17.36 -18.20 -7.51
C ALA A 28 -16.02 -17.48 -7.76
N ILE A 29 -15.65 -16.59 -6.85
CA ILE A 29 -14.38 -15.87 -6.94
C ILE A 29 -13.19 -16.82 -6.70
N ARG A 30 -12.11 -16.63 -7.47
CA ARG A 30 -10.87 -17.41 -7.35
C ARG A 30 -9.98 -16.91 -6.21
N GLN A 31 -9.02 -17.75 -5.82
CA GLN A 31 -8.11 -17.51 -4.69
C GLN A 31 -7.43 -16.12 -4.69
N PRO A 32 -6.86 -15.62 -5.82
CA PRO A 32 -6.24 -14.29 -5.81
C PRO A 32 -7.25 -13.17 -5.51
N THR A 33 -8.49 -13.34 -5.98
CA THR A 33 -9.57 -12.38 -5.69
C THR A 33 -9.99 -12.46 -4.23
N ARG A 34 -10.05 -13.65 -3.63
CA ARG A 34 -10.35 -13.82 -2.20
C ARG A 34 -9.33 -13.10 -1.33
N TRP A 35 -8.03 -13.30 -1.59
CA TRP A 35 -6.96 -12.59 -0.90
C TRP A 35 -6.99 -11.08 -1.12
N ALA A 36 -7.31 -10.62 -2.34
CA ALA A 36 -7.49 -9.19 -2.61
C ALA A 36 -8.62 -8.57 -1.78
N ILE A 37 -9.72 -9.33 -1.56
CA ILE A 37 -10.82 -8.91 -0.69
C ILE A 37 -10.39 -8.89 0.78
N VAL A 38 -9.78 -9.97 1.28
CA VAL A 38 -9.28 -10.05 2.66
C VAL A 38 -8.32 -8.91 2.96
N ARG A 39 -7.34 -8.66 2.08
CA ARG A 39 -6.42 -7.52 2.19
C ARG A 39 -7.17 -6.20 2.28
N ARG A 40 -8.22 -5.99 1.47
CA ARG A 40 -8.99 -4.76 1.53
C ARG A 40 -9.73 -4.60 2.85
N LEU A 41 -10.34 -5.68 3.36
CA LEU A 41 -11.04 -5.68 4.65
C LEU A 41 -10.08 -5.39 5.82
N ILE A 42 -8.86 -5.92 5.76
CA ILE A 42 -7.78 -5.58 6.68
C ILE A 42 -7.45 -4.08 6.60
N ALA A 43 -7.19 -3.57 5.39
CA ALA A 43 -6.78 -2.17 5.17
C ALA A 43 -7.80 -1.14 5.68
N VAL A 44 -9.10 -1.42 5.55
CA VAL A 44 -10.16 -0.54 6.05
C VAL A 44 -10.51 -0.76 7.53
N GLY A 45 -9.81 -1.68 8.21
CA GLY A 45 -10.04 -1.99 9.61
C GLY A 45 -11.40 -2.63 9.89
N ALA A 46 -11.90 -3.50 8.99
CA ALA A 46 -13.16 -4.20 9.23
C ALA A 46 -13.08 -5.04 10.52
N PRO A 47 -14.10 -5.02 11.40
CA PRO A 47 -14.03 -5.66 12.72
C PRO A 47 -13.74 -7.16 12.70
N ASP A 48 -14.16 -7.85 11.65
CA ASP A 48 -13.99 -9.28 11.42
C ASP A 48 -12.80 -9.63 10.51
N ALA A 49 -12.03 -8.64 10.07
CA ALA A 49 -10.92 -8.83 9.13
C ALA A 49 -9.90 -9.86 9.63
N ALA A 50 -9.58 -9.86 10.92
CA ALA A 50 -8.67 -10.83 11.52
C ALA A 50 -9.21 -12.27 11.46
N ALA A 51 -10.52 -12.45 11.70
CA ALA A 51 -11.17 -13.74 11.61
C ALA A 51 -11.23 -14.24 10.16
N LEU A 52 -11.56 -13.35 9.21
CA LEU A 52 -11.58 -13.65 7.78
C LEU A 52 -10.18 -13.98 7.24
N PHE A 53 -9.15 -13.25 7.67
CA PHE A 53 -7.76 -13.55 7.35
C PHE A 53 -7.37 -14.95 7.81
N ALA A 54 -7.63 -15.28 9.09
CA ALA A 54 -7.31 -16.60 9.63
C ALA A 54 -8.13 -17.72 8.98
N ALA A 55 -9.37 -17.45 8.56
CA ALA A 55 -10.18 -18.40 7.80
C ALA A 55 -9.61 -18.62 6.40
N GLU A 56 -9.21 -17.56 5.71
CA GLU A 56 -8.62 -17.65 4.37
C GLU A 56 -7.28 -18.40 4.38
N GLN A 57 -6.44 -18.17 5.41
CA GLN A 57 -5.20 -18.93 5.61
C GLN A 57 -5.42 -20.44 5.77
N ARG A 58 -6.56 -20.84 6.35
CA ARG A 58 -6.93 -22.26 6.51
C ARG A 58 -7.56 -22.86 5.25
N LEU A 59 -8.21 -22.01 4.45
CA LEU A 59 -8.90 -22.41 3.23
C LEU A 59 -7.94 -22.59 2.06
N ASP A 60 -6.97 -21.69 1.92
CA ASP A 60 -6.03 -21.70 0.81
C ASP A 60 -4.95 -22.77 0.99
N LEU A 61 -5.00 -23.81 0.16
CA LEU A 61 -4.02 -24.89 0.11
C LEU A 61 -3.05 -24.76 -1.07
N SER A 62 -3.06 -23.62 -1.77
CA SER A 62 -2.17 -23.37 -2.90
C SER A 62 -0.72 -23.11 -2.45
N SER A 63 0.22 -23.24 -3.39
CA SER A 63 1.62 -22.88 -3.16
C SER A 63 1.83 -21.40 -2.84
N GLU A 64 0.89 -20.54 -3.23
CA GLU A 64 0.95 -19.08 -3.03
C GLU A 64 0.38 -18.64 -1.69
N ALA A 65 -0.30 -19.52 -0.94
CA ALA A 65 -1.05 -19.17 0.27
C ALA A 65 -0.20 -18.40 1.30
N VAL A 66 1.04 -18.81 1.51
CA VAL A 66 1.96 -18.15 2.46
C VAL A 66 2.36 -16.76 1.97
N LYS A 67 2.61 -16.60 0.67
CA LYS A 67 2.91 -15.31 0.06
C LYS A 67 1.71 -14.38 0.17
N ASP A 68 0.54 -14.84 -0.25
CA ASP A 68 -0.67 -14.01 -0.29
C ASP A 68 -1.09 -13.58 1.12
N ALA A 69 -0.93 -14.47 2.11
CA ALA A 69 -1.11 -14.12 3.52
C ALA A 69 -0.09 -13.06 3.99
N PHE A 70 1.18 -13.17 3.60
CA PHE A 70 2.21 -12.16 3.89
C PHE A 70 1.86 -10.80 3.25
N VAL A 71 1.44 -10.79 1.98
CA VAL A 71 1.05 -9.56 1.27
C VAL A 71 -0.20 -8.94 1.88
N ALA A 72 -1.21 -9.74 2.22
CA ALA A 72 -2.45 -9.25 2.82
C ALA A 72 -2.22 -8.65 4.22
N ARG A 73 -1.41 -9.31 5.06
CA ARG A 73 -1.12 -8.84 6.42
C ARG A 73 -0.34 -7.52 6.47
N ALA A 74 0.42 -7.18 5.41
CA ALA A 74 1.09 -5.89 5.31
C ALA A 74 0.12 -4.69 5.35
N ALA A 75 -1.15 -4.90 4.97
CA ALA A 75 -2.20 -3.89 5.03
C ALA A 75 -2.81 -3.71 6.43
N THR A 76 -2.30 -4.37 7.47
CA THR A 76 -2.86 -4.20 8.82
C THR A 76 -2.58 -2.78 9.32
N PRO A 77 -3.61 -2.00 9.71
CA PRO A 77 -3.46 -0.62 10.15
C PRO A 77 -2.96 -0.53 11.61
N ASP A 78 -1.85 -1.21 11.89
CA ASP A 78 -1.23 -1.30 13.20
C ASP A 78 0.26 -0.94 13.11
N ARG A 79 0.71 -0.01 13.96
CA ARG A 79 2.09 0.50 13.93
C ARG A 79 3.12 -0.61 14.18
N SER A 80 2.84 -1.55 15.07
CA SER A 80 3.77 -2.66 15.37
C SER A 80 3.92 -3.59 14.16
N VAL A 81 2.83 -3.82 13.41
CA VAL A 81 2.88 -4.58 12.16
C VAL A 81 3.71 -3.84 11.13
N LYS A 82 3.49 -2.53 10.93
CA LYS A 82 4.32 -1.72 10.00
C LYS A 82 5.80 -1.74 10.40
N THR A 83 6.12 -1.56 11.68
CA THR A 83 7.50 -1.62 12.16
C THR A 83 8.13 -2.99 11.89
N SER A 84 7.41 -4.07 12.14
CA SER A 84 7.89 -5.43 11.87
C SER A 84 8.14 -5.66 10.38
N TYR A 85 7.21 -5.28 9.49
CA TYR A 85 7.39 -5.41 8.04
C TYR A 85 8.57 -4.59 7.53
N PHE A 86 8.70 -3.34 8.00
CA PHE A 86 9.77 -2.46 7.57
C PHE A 86 11.16 -3.03 7.90
N SER A 87 11.34 -3.60 9.10
CA SER A 87 12.58 -4.29 9.47
C SER A 87 12.82 -5.52 8.59
N ARG A 88 11.79 -6.36 8.38
CA ARG A 88 11.93 -7.57 7.57
C ARG A 88 12.39 -7.32 6.13
N TYR A 89 12.02 -6.21 5.51
CA TYR A 89 12.48 -5.90 4.14
C TYR A 89 14.02 -5.81 4.00
N PHE A 90 14.73 -5.56 5.10
CA PHE A 90 16.18 -5.42 5.13
C PHE A 90 16.87 -6.51 5.95
N ASP A 91 16.24 -6.94 7.05
CA ASP A 91 16.89 -7.78 8.06
C ASP A 91 16.53 -9.27 7.92
N ASP A 92 15.49 -9.61 7.14
CA ASP A 92 15.06 -11.00 6.91
C ASP A 92 15.68 -11.55 5.61
N ALA A 93 16.81 -12.24 5.73
CA ALA A 93 17.49 -12.86 4.59
C ALA A 93 16.69 -13.99 3.91
N ALA A 94 15.68 -14.55 4.59
CA ALA A 94 14.81 -15.58 4.04
C ALA A 94 13.61 -15.00 3.29
N LEU A 95 13.35 -13.69 3.41
CA LEU A 95 12.23 -13.05 2.73
C LEU A 95 12.49 -12.98 1.22
N ASN A 96 11.61 -13.63 0.45
CA ASN A 96 11.64 -13.54 -1.00
C ASN A 96 11.38 -12.09 -1.47
N GLU A 97 12.24 -11.58 -2.35
CA GLU A 97 12.15 -10.20 -2.84
C GLU A 97 10.85 -9.91 -3.60
N ALA A 98 10.26 -10.91 -4.27
CA ALA A 98 8.96 -10.75 -4.93
C ALA A 98 7.84 -10.54 -3.89
N TRP A 99 7.89 -11.26 -2.77
CA TRP A 99 6.92 -11.11 -1.66
C TRP A 99 7.06 -9.74 -1.01
N ALA A 100 8.30 -9.31 -0.77
CA ALA A 100 8.59 -7.97 -0.29
C ALA A 100 7.98 -6.93 -1.23
N SER A 101 8.27 -7.00 -2.55
CA SER A 101 7.77 -6.08 -3.57
C SER A 101 6.23 -6.03 -3.62
N GLU A 102 5.57 -7.19 -3.67
CA GLU A 102 4.11 -7.27 -3.72
C GLU A 102 3.43 -6.72 -2.45
N SER A 103 4.12 -6.78 -1.31
CA SER A 103 3.59 -6.27 -0.03
C SER A 103 3.72 -4.75 0.13
N LEU A 104 4.57 -4.06 -0.65
CA LEU A 104 4.84 -2.62 -0.46
C LEU A 104 3.60 -1.75 -0.66
N GLY A 105 2.77 -2.07 -1.64
CA GLY A 105 1.52 -1.34 -1.88
C GLY A 105 0.49 -1.57 -0.76
N ALA A 106 0.45 -2.78 -0.20
CA ALA A 106 -0.40 -3.10 0.94
C ALA A 106 0.07 -2.36 2.20
N PHE A 107 1.38 -2.33 2.43
CA PHE A 107 2.01 -1.54 3.49
C PHE A 107 1.61 -0.07 3.40
N ASN A 108 1.72 0.54 2.22
CA ASN A 108 1.48 1.96 1.96
C ASN A 108 0.09 2.25 1.40
N THR A 109 -0.94 1.55 1.90
CA THR A 109 -2.31 1.82 1.50
C THR A 109 -2.67 3.29 1.80
N ILE A 110 -3.27 3.99 0.83
CA ILE A 110 -3.44 5.45 0.85
C ILE A 110 -4.27 5.96 2.04
N GLU A 111 -5.19 5.14 2.56
CA GLU A 111 -5.96 5.45 3.77
C GLU A 111 -5.11 5.46 5.04
N GLU A 112 -3.96 4.79 5.02
CA GLU A 112 -3.01 4.69 6.12
C GLU A 112 -1.83 5.67 5.97
N ALA A 113 -1.90 6.65 5.05
CA ALA A 113 -0.80 7.58 4.79
C ALA A 113 -0.25 8.25 6.06
N ALA A 114 -1.12 8.64 7.00
CA ALA A 114 -0.69 9.21 8.28
C ALA A 114 0.08 8.20 9.17
N LEU A 115 -0.30 6.92 9.14
CA LEU A 115 0.37 5.85 9.88
C LEU A 115 1.73 5.51 9.25
N THR A 116 1.84 5.57 7.92
CA THR A 116 3.07 5.24 7.19
C THR A 116 4.02 6.42 7.00
N LEU A 117 3.58 7.66 7.19
CA LEU A 117 4.40 8.87 7.07
C LEU A 117 5.73 8.80 7.84
N PRO A 118 5.80 8.30 9.11
CA PRO A 118 7.07 8.17 9.83
C PRO A 118 8.07 7.22 9.18
N PHE A 119 7.65 6.36 8.26
CA PHE A 119 8.50 5.43 7.52
C PHE A 119 9.03 6.02 6.21
N LEU A 120 8.48 7.14 5.72
CA LEU A 120 8.89 7.75 4.45
C LEU A 120 10.37 8.18 4.48
N ARG A 121 10.80 8.91 5.51
CA ARG A 121 12.21 9.32 5.62
C ARG A 121 13.15 8.11 5.72
N PRO A 122 12.93 7.14 6.63
CA PRO A 122 13.69 5.89 6.63
C PRO A 122 13.70 5.15 5.29
N ALA A 123 12.60 5.16 4.54
CA ALA A 123 12.52 4.52 3.22
C ALA A 123 13.40 5.22 2.19
N LEU A 124 13.47 6.56 2.21
CA LEU A 124 14.35 7.36 1.33
C LEU A 124 15.83 7.16 1.70
N ASP A 125 16.15 7.07 2.99
CA ASP A 125 17.52 6.83 3.44
C ASP A 125 18.05 5.44 3.02
N ARG A 126 17.17 4.50 2.66
CA ARG A 126 17.53 3.15 2.19
C ARG A 126 17.80 3.06 0.68
N LEU A 127 17.59 4.11 -0.10
CA LEU A 127 17.64 4.03 -1.57
C LEU A 127 19.02 3.59 -2.10
N GLU A 128 20.11 4.10 -1.54
CA GLU A 128 21.46 3.70 -1.99
C GLU A 128 21.76 2.25 -1.64
N TRP A 129 21.35 1.81 -0.44
CA TRP A 129 21.48 0.41 -0.05
C TRP A 129 20.69 -0.50 -1.00
N ILE A 130 19.44 -0.14 -1.31
CA ILE A 130 18.60 -0.89 -2.24
C ILE A 130 19.25 -0.96 -3.63
N ARG A 131 19.76 0.17 -4.14
CA ARG A 131 20.43 0.24 -5.44
C ARG A 131 21.60 -0.74 -5.55
N GLN A 132 22.33 -0.93 -4.46
CA GLN A 132 23.50 -1.81 -4.41
C GLN A 132 23.16 -3.29 -4.13
N ASN A 133 22.06 -3.57 -3.40
CA ASN A 133 21.82 -4.89 -2.80
C ASN A 133 20.55 -5.60 -3.28
N ARG A 134 19.74 -4.97 -4.14
CA ARG A 134 18.47 -5.52 -4.62
C ARG A 134 18.41 -5.53 -6.14
N ARG A 135 17.48 -6.33 -6.69
CA ARG A 135 17.32 -6.38 -8.15
C ARG A 135 16.79 -5.05 -8.66
N ILE A 136 17.06 -4.80 -9.94
CA ILE A 136 16.79 -3.52 -10.61
C ILE A 136 15.35 -3.02 -10.49
N PHE A 137 14.37 -3.92 -10.35
CA PHE A 137 12.95 -3.57 -10.23
C PHE A 137 12.49 -3.25 -8.80
N PHE A 138 13.27 -3.60 -7.76
CA PHE A 138 12.87 -3.34 -6.38
C PHE A 138 12.94 -1.85 -6.03
N LEU A 139 14.01 -1.15 -6.44
CA LEU A 139 14.18 0.28 -6.19
C LEU A 139 13.00 1.14 -6.71
N PRO A 140 12.57 1.03 -7.98
CA PRO A 140 11.42 1.80 -8.45
C PRO A 140 10.12 1.42 -7.72
N ALA A 141 9.88 0.13 -7.44
CA ALA A 141 8.70 -0.28 -6.67
C ALA A 141 8.70 0.27 -5.23
N TRP A 142 9.88 0.38 -4.62
CA TRP A 142 10.08 0.97 -3.29
C TRP A 142 9.76 2.47 -3.28
N ILE A 143 10.34 3.23 -4.21
CA ILE A 143 10.09 4.67 -4.34
C ILE A 143 8.60 4.92 -4.58
N ASP A 144 8.01 4.22 -5.55
CA ASP A 144 6.59 4.36 -5.88
C ASP A 144 5.70 4.07 -4.67
N ALA A 145 5.89 2.94 -4.00
CA ALA A 145 5.03 2.58 -2.87
C ALA A 145 5.12 3.58 -1.70
N PHE A 146 6.33 4.02 -1.31
CA PHE A 146 6.48 4.91 -0.15
C PHE A 146 6.14 6.36 -0.45
N VAL A 147 6.38 6.85 -1.67
CA VAL A 147 6.07 8.24 -2.04
C VAL A 147 4.62 8.37 -2.54
N SER A 148 4.18 7.54 -3.47
CA SER A 148 2.82 7.56 -4.04
C SER A 148 1.76 7.09 -3.03
N GLY A 149 2.16 6.38 -1.97
CA GLY A 149 1.31 6.06 -0.83
C GLY A 149 1.00 7.25 0.10
N GLN A 150 1.59 8.42 -0.16
CA GLN A 150 1.39 9.65 0.61
C GLN A 150 0.54 10.66 -0.15
N ARG A 151 -0.01 11.64 0.56
CA ARG A 151 -1.02 12.55 -0.01
C ARG A 151 -1.08 13.94 0.59
N ASP A 152 -0.21 14.25 1.56
CA ASP A 152 -0.29 15.46 2.38
C ASP A 152 1.00 16.31 2.28
N PRO A 153 0.91 17.64 2.53
CA PRO A 153 2.07 18.54 2.44
C PRO A 153 3.27 18.12 3.30
N ALA A 154 3.03 17.50 4.46
CA ALA A 154 4.10 17.02 5.35
C ALA A 154 4.97 15.95 4.68
N ALA A 155 4.39 15.06 3.87
CA ALA A 155 5.14 14.06 3.12
C ALA A 155 5.99 14.72 2.03
N LEU A 156 5.44 15.72 1.33
CA LEU A 156 6.18 16.46 0.31
C LEU A 156 7.41 17.15 0.90
N GLN A 157 7.28 17.76 2.09
CA GLN A 157 8.40 18.37 2.81
C GLN A 157 9.49 17.34 3.17
N VAL A 158 9.11 16.12 3.54
CA VAL A 158 10.08 15.03 3.81
C VAL A 158 10.87 14.68 2.54
N VAL A 159 10.19 14.55 1.40
CA VAL A 159 10.86 14.23 0.12
C VAL A 159 11.75 15.38 -0.34
N ASP A 160 11.28 16.63 -0.25
CA ASP A 160 12.04 17.82 -0.62
C ASP A 160 13.29 17.96 0.26
N GLY A 161 13.13 17.85 1.59
CA GLY A 161 14.25 17.89 2.53
C GLY A 161 15.26 16.75 2.32
N PHE A 162 14.81 15.57 1.90
CA PHE A 162 15.71 14.49 1.51
C PHE A 162 16.52 14.84 0.24
N LEU A 163 15.86 15.36 -0.80
CA LEU A 163 16.52 15.73 -2.06
C LEU A 163 17.54 16.87 -1.89
N ASP A 164 17.26 17.82 -0.99
CA ASP A 164 18.15 18.93 -0.65
C ASP A 164 19.37 18.48 0.16
N ALA A 165 19.15 17.56 1.12
CA ALA A 165 20.23 17.00 1.93
C ALA A 165 21.17 16.06 1.15
N HIS A 166 20.74 15.57 -0.03
CA HIS A 166 21.50 14.61 -0.84
C HIS A 166 21.77 15.14 -2.26
N PRO A 167 22.56 16.22 -2.42
CA PRO A 167 22.88 16.78 -3.74
C PRO A 167 23.71 15.80 -4.59
N ALA A 168 24.44 14.89 -3.97
CA ALA A 168 25.27 13.86 -4.62
C ALA A 168 24.52 12.54 -4.89
N LEU A 169 23.20 12.48 -4.70
CA LEU A 169 22.41 11.28 -5.00
C LEU A 169 22.62 10.87 -6.47
N PRO A 170 22.86 9.58 -6.77
CA PRO A 170 23.07 9.13 -8.15
C PRO A 170 21.94 9.60 -9.07
N ILE A 171 22.29 10.08 -10.26
CA ILE A 171 21.36 10.80 -11.14
C ILE A 171 20.14 9.98 -11.53
N ASP A 172 20.30 8.68 -11.68
CA ASP A 172 19.23 7.72 -11.98
C ASP A 172 18.25 7.57 -10.80
N VAL A 173 18.75 7.49 -9.57
CA VAL A 173 17.93 7.46 -8.35
C VAL A 173 17.24 8.81 -8.15
N ARG A 174 17.98 9.92 -8.27
CA ARG A 174 17.45 11.27 -8.11
C ARG A 174 16.28 11.53 -9.06
N ARG A 175 16.41 11.14 -10.33
CA ARG A 175 15.34 11.25 -11.33
C ARG A 175 14.07 10.49 -10.90
N LYS A 176 14.22 9.26 -10.40
CA LYS A 176 13.07 8.46 -9.93
C LYS A 176 12.36 9.12 -8.74
N VAL A 177 13.13 9.63 -7.77
CA VAL A 177 12.56 10.35 -6.62
C VAL A 177 11.86 11.63 -7.07
N LEU A 178 12.46 12.41 -7.98
CA LEU A 178 11.83 13.61 -8.55
C LEU A 178 10.51 13.30 -9.26
N THR A 179 10.45 12.23 -10.06
CA THR A 179 9.21 11.80 -10.72
C THR A 179 8.10 11.50 -9.72
N ALA A 180 8.38 10.67 -8.70
CA ALA A 180 7.38 10.36 -7.68
C ALA A 180 7.00 11.60 -6.84
N ARG A 181 7.97 12.48 -6.58
CA ARG A 181 7.78 13.76 -5.89
C ARG A 181 6.83 14.69 -6.66
N ASP A 182 6.93 14.75 -7.99
CA ASP A 182 6.06 15.58 -8.81
C ASP A 182 4.60 15.11 -8.78
N GLU A 183 4.37 13.79 -8.77
CA GLU A 183 3.03 13.22 -8.58
C GLU A 183 2.46 13.52 -7.18
N LEU A 184 3.28 13.43 -6.14
CA LEU A 184 2.90 13.82 -4.78
C LEU A 184 2.59 15.33 -4.70
N ALA A 185 3.41 16.18 -5.32
CA ALA A 185 3.19 17.62 -5.36
C ALA A 185 1.90 17.98 -6.10
N LEU A 186 1.60 17.31 -7.22
CA LEU A 186 0.32 17.45 -7.91
C LEU A 186 -0.85 17.03 -7.02
N THR A 187 -0.73 15.88 -6.34
CA THR A 187 -1.75 15.39 -5.40
C THR A 187 -2.03 16.41 -4.30
N VAL A 188 -0.99 16.96 -3.66
CA VAL A 188 -1.13 18.00 -2.63
C VAL A 188 -1.85 19.24 -3.17
N ARG A 189 -1.47 19.72 -4.35
CA ARG A 189 -2.12 20.89 -4.98
C ARG A 189 -3.60 20.64 -5.28
N ILE A 190 -3.94 19.49 -5.88
CA ILE A 190 -5.33 19.14 -6.20
C ILE A 190 -6.18 19.10 -4.93
N ARG A 191 -5.63 18.57 -3.84
CA ARG A 191 -6.35 18.43 -2.57
C ARG A 191 -6.51 19.72 -1.80
N ALA A 192 -5.58 20.66 -1.96
CA ALA A 192 -5.69 22.01 -1.41
C ALA A 192 -6.62 22.91 -2.24
N ALA A 193 -6.85 22.58 -3.51
CA ALA A 193 -7.77 23.32 -4.36
C ALA A 193 -9.21 23.19 -3.84
N THR A 194 -9.84 24.33 -3.56
CA THR A 194 -11.27 24.42 -3.31
C THR A 194 -12.00 24.47 -4.65
N PHE A 195 -12.86 23.49 -4.91
CA PHE A 195 -13.72 23.51 -6.09
C PHE A 195 -15.08 24.12 -5.72
N GLU A 196 -15.36 25.32 -6.22
CA GLU A 196 -16.72 25.89 -6.15
C GLU A 196 -17.61 25.14 -7.16
N GLY A 197 -18.59 24.36 -6.68
CA GLY A 197 -19.50 23.66 -7.61
C GLY A 197 -20.39 22.55 -7.06
N ARG A 198 -21.25 22.84 -6.07
CA ARG A 198 -22.70 22.48 -6.08
C ARG A 198 -23.43 23.07 -4.86
N ALA A 199 -23.78 24.36 -4.95
CA ALA A 199 -24.85 24.95 -4.15
C ALA A 199 -25.75 25.75 -5.10
N SER A 200 -26.63 25.05 -5.80
CA SER A 200 -27.82 25.64 -6.42
C SER A 200 -28.79 24.53 -6.78
N SER A 201 -29.61 24.13 -5.81
CA SER A 201 -30.90 23.44 -6.01
C SER A 201 -31.67 23.48 -4.70
N SER A 202 -32.18 24.67 -4.34
CA SER A 202 -33.34 24.84 -3.45
C SER A 202 -33.88 26.26 -3.62
N GLU A 203 -34.68 26.47 -4.65
CA GLU A 203 -35.85 27.37 -4.62
C GLU A 203 -37.01 26.61 -5.24
#